data_AF-A0A6J7S8Z0-F1
#
_entry.id   AF-A0A6J7S8Z0-F1
#
_cell.length_a   1.000
_cell.length_b   1.000
_cell.length_c   1.000
_cell.angle_alpha   90.00
_cell.angle_beta   90.00
_cell.angle_gamma   90.00
#
_symmetry.space_group_name_H-M   'P 1'
#
loop_
_entity.id
_entity.type
_entity.pdbx_description
1 polymer ?
#
loop_
_entity_poly.entity_id
_entity_poly.type
_entity_poly.pdbx_seq_one_letter_code
_entity_poly.pdbx_strand_id
1 'polypeptide(L)'
;MQLIPGVRLNFSKSALGLSVGVPGARVSVNTKGQVYSSVGLPGTGLYSVEQTSLRGTKSQRRNKQAQTAEVASAAQTPAPTPGLIATKRERAFHKFLLAAFDEENKWPDKKVIRQTQLLAREFPLLELPCLAIAAIHAMRNDESVTDGEIWMTQLWEKRKELFENYIADKYFSRMYPQVQLTRGISSPYPFNLTALGLLYSEVLQETGKVKEAKEVVKSLTPTPFTAISLAELNIDLKLYDEVISATEDIEVESDTSGMLQIFRGIAFTLQGFHDAAVEVFKTVIAKRSLSEEVLNRALVERAKCYQAMGKKAMAIKDLEKILAREGDYPEIKELISEVGKT
;
A
#
# COMPACT_ATOMS: atom_id res chain seq x y z
N MET A 1 1.92 14.81 -12.59
CA MET A 1 1.67 15.95 -11.69
C MET A 1 0.98 15.37 -10.46
N GLN A 2 1.36 15.76 -9.24
CA GLN A 2 0.87 15.20 -7.96
C GLN A 2 -0.60 15.65 -7.71
N LEU A 3 -1.34 15.17 -6.70
CA LEU A 3 -1.15 15.58 -5.29
C LEU A 3 -1.33 14.52 -4.17
N ILE A 4 -2.05 13.41 -4.31
CA ILE A 4 -2.07 12.36 -3.24
C ILE A 4 -1.20 11.13 -3.58
N PRO A 5 -0.48 10.58 -2.58
CA PRO A 5 0.15 9.28 -2.73
C PRO A 5 -0.91 8.16 -2.84
N GLY A 6 -1.11 7.46 -3.96
CA GLY A 6 -0.58 7.66 -5.31
C GLY A 6 -0.60 6.44 -6.24
N VAL A 7 -1.19 5.31 -5.85
CA VAL A 7 -1.90 4.24 -6.62
C VAL A 7 -1.35 3.89 -8.02
N ARG A 8 -1.15 2.60 -8.34
CA ARG A 8 -1.14 2.12 -9.74
C ARG A 8 -2.27 1.13 -10.00
N LEU A 9 -2.27 0.40 -11.12
CA LEU A 9 -3.40 -0.44 -11.56
C LEU A 9 -2.92 -1.27 -12.79
N ASN A 10 -2.97 -2.61 -12.76
CA ASN A 10 -2.35 -3.51 -13.76
C ASN A 10 -3.32 -4.63 -14.21
N PHE A 11 -3.70 -4.66 -15.49
CA PHE A 11 -4.88 -5.39 -15.97
C PHE A 11 -4.60 -6.12 -17.28
N SER A 12 -3.75 -7.15 -17.24
CA SER A 12 -3.47 -7.91 -18.45
C SER A 12 -4.71 -8.65 -18.96
N LYS A 13 -4.69 -9.01 -20.24
CA LYS A 13 -5.75 -9.78 -20.93
C LYS A 13 -6.05 -11.15 -20.28
N SER A 14 -5.34 -11.53 -19.21
CA SER A 14 -5.53 -12.75 -18.41
C SER A 14 -5.81 -12.53 -16.92
N ALA A 15 -5.73 -11.31 -16.33
CA ALA A 15 -5.92 -11.11 -14.88
C ALA A 15 -6.49 -9.72 -14.51
N LEU A 16 -7.42 -9.66 -13.54
CA LEU A 16 -8.00 -8.41 -13.04
C LEU A 16 -7.18 -7.80 -11.87
N GLY A 17 -6.05 -7.15 -12.13
CA GLY A 17 -5.29 -6.43 -11.10
C GLY A 17 -5.73 -4.97 -10.92
N LEU A 18 -6.71 -4.72 -10.06
CA LEU A 18 -6.84 -3.38 -9.46
C LEU A 18 -5.53 -3.06 -8.71
N SER A 19 -5.17 -1.80 -8.48
CA SER A 19 -4.15 -1.47 -7.48
C SER A 19 -4.50 -0.13 -6.82
N VAL A 20 -3.98 0.07 -5.60
CA VAL A 20 -4.16 1.24 -4.71
C VAL A 20 -2.86 1.39 -3.90
N GLY A 21 -2.67 2.39 -3.03
CA GLY A 21 -1.43 2.61 -2.28
C GLY A 21 -0.81 3.99 -2.53
N VAL A 22 0.45 4.16 -2.14
CA VAL A 22 1.15 5.47 -2.05
C VAL A 22 2.20 5.72 -3.18
N PRO A 23 2.89 6.88 -3.21
CA PRO A 23 4.30 6.89 -2.78
C PRO A 23 4.64 6.98 -1.30
N GLY A 24 5.50 6.05 -0.92
CA GLY A 24 6.92 6.36 -1.08
C GLY A 24 7.52 5.65 -2.29
N ALA A 25 8.83 5.81 -2.50
CA ALA A 25 9.72 5.01 -3.37
C ALA A 25 9.06 3.99 -4.34
N ARG A 26 9.01 4.31 -5.64
CA ARG A 26 8.65 3.35 -6.72
C ARG A 26 9.84 3.09 -7.64
N VAL A 27 10.03 1.84 -8.09
CA VAL A 27 10.85 1.49 -9.26
C VAL A 27 9.98 0.70 -10.23
N SER A 28 9.68 1.24 -11.41
CA SER A 28 8.89 0.53 -12.43
C SER A 28 9.60 0.46 -13.78
N VAL A 29 9.74 -0.75 -14.31
CA VAL A 29 10.33 -1.04 -15.63
C VAL A 29 9.22 -1.41 -16.61
N ASN A 30 9.14 -0.74 -17.77
CA ASN A 30 8.22 -1.12 -18.83
C ASN A 30 8.84 -2.17 -19.79
N THR A 31 8.03 -2.75 -20.69
CA THR A 31 8.48 -3.71 -21.72
C THR A 31 9.45 -3.12 -22.77
N LYS A 32 9.80 -1.83 -22.66
CA LYS A 32 10.81 -1.13 -23.49
C LYS A 32 12.07 -0.74 -22.70
N GLY A 33 12.22 -1.18 -21.45
CA GLY A 33 13.43 -0.97 -20.63
C GLY A 33 13.59 0.43 -20.02
N GLN A 34 12.54 1.26 -20.02
CA GLN A 34 12.54 2.56 -19.36
C GLN A 34 12.17 2.39 -17.89
N VAL A 35 12.93 3.04 -17.00
CA VAL A 35 12.72 3.01 -15.54
C VAL A 35 12.18 4.36 -15.08
N TYR A 36 11.18 4.33 -14.21
CA TYR A 36 10.64 5.51 -13.54
C TYR A 36 10.85 5.36 -12.03
N SER A 37 11.45 6.39 -11.42
CA SER A 37 11.61 6.52 -9.97
C SER A 37 10.89 7.76 -9.44
N SER A 38 10.33 7.65 -8.24
CA SER A 38 9.75 8.75 -7.48
C SER A 38 9.80 8.36 -6.01
N VAL A 39 10.30 9.23 -5.15
CA VAL A 39 10.54 8.94 -3.73
C VAL A 39 9.75 9.91 -2.85
N GLY A 40 9.29 9.42 -1.70
CA GLY A 40 8.59 10.17 -0.65
C GLY A 40 8.62 9.35 0.65
N LEU A 41 8.78 10.03 1.80
CA LEU A 41 8.72 9.42 3.13
C LEU A 41 7.40 9.81 3.80
N PRO A 42 6.52 8.85 4.16
CA PRO A 42 5.32 9.15 4.94
C PRO A 42 5.69 9.85 6.27
N GLY A 43 5.04 10.98 6.54
CA GLY A 43 5.24 11.78 7.76
C GLY A 43 6.38 12.80 7.76
N THR A 44 7.12 13.04 6.66
CA THR A 44 8.27 13.98 6.67
C THR A 44 8.20 15.17 5.70
N GLY A 45 7.34 15.15 4.68
CA GLY A 45 7.07 16.33 3.83
C GLY A 45 8.08 16.67 2.73
N LEU A 46 9.03 15.78 2.41
CA LEU A 46 10.04 15.97 1.34
C LEU A 46 9.66 15.23 0.04
N TYR A 47 9.93 15.81 -1.14
CA TYR A 47 9.65 15.19 -2.46
C TYR A 47 10.63 15.58 -3.58
N SER A 48 10.96 14.63 -4.47
CA SER A 48 11.72 14.87 -5.71
C SER A 48 11.42 13.80 -6.79
N VAL A 49 11.70 14.10 -8.08
CA VAL A 49 11.36 13.28 -9.26
C VAL A 49 12.47 13.33 -10.31
N GLU A 50 12.96 12.18 -10.79
CA GLU A 50 13.95 12.10 -11.88
C GLU A 50 13.75 10.86 -12.80
N GLN A 51 14.45 10.82 -13.94
CA GLN A 51 14.33 9.79 -14.99
C GLN A 51 15.71 9.25 -15.41
N THR A 52 15.91 7.92 -15.37
CA THR A 52 17.14 7.28 -15.89
C THR A 52 16.86 5.87 -16.44
N SER A 53 17.61 5.42 -17.45
CA SER A 53 17.55 4.06 -18.00
C SER A 53 18.78 3.23 -17.59
N LEU A 54 18.63 1.92 -17.35
CA LEU A 54 19.71 1.07 -16.82
C LEU A 54 19.78 -0.33 -17.48
N ARG A 55 21.00 -0.90 -17.49
CA ARG A 55 21.37 -2.16 -18.15
C ARG A 55 22.21 -3.06 -17.20
N GLY A 56 21.74 -4.28 -16.90
CA GLY A 56 22.45 -5.32 -16.12
C GLY A 56 21.89 -5.54 -14.69
N THR A 57 22.10 -6.66 -13.98
CA THR A 57 22.82 -7.94 -14.26
C THR A 57 22.16 -9.16 -13.54
N LYS A 58 22.70 -10.38 -13.74
CA LYS A 58 22.02 -11.68 -13.56
C LYS A 58 21.59 -12.13 -12.14
N SER A 59 22.06 -11.54 -11.04
CA SER A 59 21.84 -12.09 -9.68
C SER A 59 20.37 -12.00 -9.21
N GLN A 60 19.64 -10.98 -9.65
CA GLN A 60 18.26 -10.67 -9.23
C GLN A 60 17.19 -11.73 -9.59
N ARG A 61 17.51 -12.79 -10.34
CA ARG A 61 16.51 -13.75 -10.84
C ARG A 61 15.91 -14.68 -9.79
N ARG A 62 16.66 -15.04 -8.74
CA ARG A 62 16.29 -16.17 -7.85
C ARG A 62 15.40 -15.77 -6.67
N ASN A 63 15.65 -14.62 -6.02
CA ASN A 63 14.79 -14.16 -4.92
C ASN A 63 13.46 -13.58 -5.43
N LYS A 64 13.52 -12.88 -6.57
CA LYS A 64 12.32 -12.40 -7.29
C LYS A 64 11.36 -13.55 -7.60
N GLN A 65 11.86 -14.77 -7.83
CA GLN A 65 11.06 -15.95 -8.12
C GLN A 65 10.14 -16.40 -6.96
N ALA A 66 10.47 -16.11 -5.69
CA ALA A 66 9.65 -16.51 -4.53
C ALA A 66 8.47 -15.55 -4.30
N GLN A 67 8.72 -14.24 -4.16
CA GLN A 67 7.64 -13.24 -4.07
C GLN A 67 6.81 -13.14 -5.36
N THR A 68 7.43 -13.36 -6.53
CA THR A 68 6.64 -13.49 -7.78
C THR A 68 5.82 -14.78 -7.80
N ALA A 69 6.14 -15.84 -7.03
CA ALA A 69 5.33 -17.06 -7.04
C ALA A 69 3.98 -16.89 -6.34
N GLU A 70 3.91 -16.21 -5.20
CA GLU A 70 2.61 -15.92 -4.54
C GLU A 70 1.78 -14.91 -5.36
N VAL A 71 2.39 -13.81 -5.81
CA VAL A 71 1.68 -12.80 -6.63
C VAL A 71 1.28 -13.35 -8.00
N ALA A 72 2.10 -14.22 -8.62
CA ALA A 72 1.74 -14.88 -9.87
C ALA A 72 0.79 -16.07 -9.69
N SER A 73 0.62 -16.62 -8.49
CA SER A 73 -0.44 -17.59 -8.20
C SER A 73 -1.82 -16.91 -8.25
N ALA A 74 -1.95 -15.73 -7.63
CA ALA A 74 -3.15 -14.90 -7.73
C ALA A 74 -3.42 -14.42 -9.18
N ALA A 75 -2.37 -14.19 -9.98
CA ALA A 75 -2.49 -13.73 -11.37
C ALA A 75 -2.87 -14.83 -12.39
N GLN A 76 -3.10 -16.08 -11.97
CA GLN A 76 -3.42 -17.20 -12.88
C GLN A 76 -4.93 -17.47 -13.08
N THR A 77 -5.81 -16.88 -12.26
CA THR A 77 -7.27 -17.03 -12.48
C THR A 77 -7.76 -16.07 -13.57
N PRO A 78 -8.38 -16.56 -14.66
CA PRO A 78 -8.87 -15.71 -15.74
C PRO A 78 -9.94 -14.73 -15.26
N ALA A 79 -10.00 -13.56 -15.89
CA ALA A 79 -11.00 -12.54 -15.63
C ALA A 79 -12.43 -13.13 -15.68
N PRO A 80 -13.32 -12.75 -14.74
CA PRO A 80 -14.69 -13.25 -14.70
C PRO A 80 -15.47 -12.72 -15.91
N THR A 81 -15.97 -13.63 -16.74
CA THR A 81 -16.75 -13.33 -17.93
C THR A 81 -18.26 -13.48 -17.68
N PRO A 82 -19.11 -12.75 -18.41
CA PRO A 82 -20.55 -12.98 -18.41
C PRO A 82 -20.88 -14.39 -18.90
N GLY A 83 -21.75 -15.10 -18.18
CA GLY A 83 -22.26 -16.41 -18.62
C GLY A 83 -23.26 -16.29 -19.79
N LEU A 84 -23.65 -17.42 -20.37
CA LEU A 84 -24.64 -17.46 -21.47
C LEU A 84 -25.95 -16.74 -21.09
N ILE A 85 -26.42 -16.95 -19.86
CA ILE A 85 -27.63 -16.34 -19.28
C ILE A 85 -27.39 -14.97 -18.60
N ALA A 86 -26.21 -14.35 -18.78
CA ALA A 86 -25.90 -13.07 -18.16
C ALA A 86 -26.83 -11.94 -18.61
N THR A 87 -27.22 -11.10 -17.65
CA THR A 87 -28.13 -9.96 -17.88
C THR A 87 -27.50 -8.85 -18.74
N LYS A 88 -28.32 -7.97 -19.34
CA LYS A 88 -27.83 -6.74 -20.01
C LYS A 88 -26.91 -5.94 -19.09
N ARG A 89 -27.28 -5.82 -17.81
CA ARG A 89 -26.54 -5.15 -16.73
C ARG A 89 -25.13 -5.73 -16.57
N GLU A 90 -25.01 -7.04 -16.40
CA GLU A 90 -23.73 -7.74 -16.23
C GLU A 90 -22.83 -7.61 -17.46
N ARG A 91 -23.41 -7.75 -18.67
CA ARG A 91 -22.69 -7.56 -19.93
C ARG A 91 -22.19 -6.12 -20.09
N ALA A 92 -22.98 -5.13 -19.69
CA ALA A 92 -22.58 -3.72 -19.69
C ALA A 92 -21.46 -3.44 -18.68
N PHE A 93 -21.54 -3.98 -17.46
CA PHE A 93 -20.50 -3.86 -16.44
C PHE A 93 -19.17 -4.51 -16.90
N HIS A 94 -19.22 -5.73 -17.44
CA HIS A 94 -18.02 -6.38 -17.99
C HIS A 94 -17.40 -5.59 -19.16
N LYS A 95 -18.23 -5.07 -20.08
CA LYS A 95 -17.76 -4.21 -21.17
C LYS A 95 -17.10 -2.92 -20.65
N PHE A 96 -17.66 -2.31 -19.60
CA PHE A 96 -17.05 -1.18 -18.92
C PHE A 96 -15.68 -1.54 -18.33
N LEU A 97 -15.57 -2.66 -17.58
CA LEU A 97 -14.30 -3.11 -17.00
C LEU A 97 -13.22 -3.31 -18.08
N LEU A 98 -13.54 -4.05 -19.16
CA LEU A 98 -12.62 -4.27 -20.27
C LEU A 98 -12.14 -2.96 -20.90
N ALA A 99 -13.05 -2.00 -21.09
CA ALA A 99 -12.73 -0.74 -21.77
C ALA A 99 -12.00 0.25 -20.87
N ALA A 100 -12.32 0.31 -19.58
CA ALA A 100 -11.67 1.19 -18.61
C ALA A 100 -10.22 0.79 -18.31
N PHE A 101 -9.95 -0.52 -18.37
CA PHE A 101 -8.74 -1.12 -17.80
C PHE A 101 -7.81 -1.83 -18.80
N ASP A 102 -8.11 -1.80 -20.11
CA ASP A 102 -7.20 -2.27 -21.17
C ASP A 102 -5.77 -1.73 -20.99
N GLU A 103 -4.76 -2.61 -20.98
CA GLU A 103 -3.38 -2.20 -20.68
C GLU A 103 -2.80 -1.19 -21.66
N GLU A 104 -3.23 -1.30 -22.92
CA GLU A 104 -2.77 -0.48 -24.02
C GLU A 104 -3.43 0.91 -24.00
N ASN A 105 -4.65 1.03 -23.45
CA ASN A 105 -5.50 2.24 -23.53
C ASN A 105 -6.25 2.58 -22.23
N LYS A 106 -5.61 2.42 -21.06
CA LYS A 106 -6.21 2.69 -19.74
C LYS A 106 -6.87 4.07 -19.69
N TRP A 107 -8.10 4.14 -19.19
CA TRP A 107 -8.83 5.41 -19.09
C TRP A 107 -8.26 6.28 -17.96
N PRO A 108 -8.24 7.61 -18.11
CA PRO A 108 -7.91 8.53 -17.02
C PRO A 108 -9.01 8.47 -15.95
N ASP A 109 -8.64 8.70 -14.68
CA ASP A 109 -9.52 8.46 -13.52
C ASP A 109 -10.85 9.22 -13.61
N LYS A 110 -10.85 10.49 -14.03
CA LYS A 110 -12.07 11.28 -14.30
C LYS A 110 -13.03 10.61 -15.31
N LYS A 111 -12.51 9.90 -16.32
CA LYS A 111 -13.33 9.17 -17.30
C LYS A 111 -13.90 7.90 -16.68
N VAL A 112 -13.14 7.20 -15.82
CA VAL A 112 -13.64 6.04 -15.07
C VAL A 112 -14.79 6.46 -14.16
N ILE A 113 -14.60 7.50 -13.35
CA ILE A 113 -15.62 8.08 -12.44
C ILE A 113 -16.89 8.48 -13.21
N ARG A 114 -16.75 9.22 -14.31
CA ARG A 114 -17.91 9.63 -15.13
C ARG A 114 -18.66 8.43 -15.72
N GLN A 115 -17.95 7.38 -16.12
CA GLN A 115 -18.57 6.22 -16.77
C GLN A 115 -19.21 5.26 -15.76
N THR A 116 -18.67 5.12 -14.55
CA THR A 116 -19.36 4.40 -13.46
C THR A 116 -20.66 5.10 -13.06
N GLN A 117 -20.65 6.43 -12.94
CA GLN A 117 -21.86 7.23 -12.67
C GLN A 117 -22.94 7.07 -13.76
N LEU A 118 -22.55 7.07 -15.04
CA LEU A 118 -23.49 6.83 -16.15
C LEU A 118 -24.05 5.39 -16.13
N LEU A 119 -23.21 4.41 -15.83
CA LEU A 119 -23.60 3.00 -15.78
C LEU A 119 -24.55 2.70 -14.61
N ALA A 120 -24.32 3.32 -13.44
CA ALA A 120 -25.23 3.25 -12.30
C ALA A 120 -26.61 3.89 -12.60
N ARG A 121 -26.65 4.98 -13.38
CA ARG A 121 -27.90 5.61 -13.82
C ARG A 121 -28.69 4.73 -14.81
N GLU A 122 -28.03 4.02 -15.72
CA GLU A 122 -28.72 3.06 -16.61
C GLU A 122 -29.17 1.80 -15.85
N PHE A 123 -28.39 1.34 -14.87
CA PHE A 123 -28.67 0.13 -14.10
C PHE A 123 -28.51 0.38 -12.59
N PRO A 124 -29.57 0.78 -11.86
CA PRO A 124 -29.51 1.08 -10.43
C PRO A 124 -28.94 -0.05 -9.56
N LEU A 125 -29.13 -1.32 -9.95
CA LEU A 125 -28.53 -2.48 -9.27
C LEU A 125 -26.99 -2.61 -9.45
N LEU A 126 -26.35 -1.67 -10.15
CA LEU A 126 -24.89 -1.46 -10.18
C LEU A 126 -24.43 -0.29 -9.30
N GLU A 127 -25.32 0.43 -8.60
CA GLU A 127 -24.96 1.62 -7.80
C GLU A 127 -23.74 1.37 -6.91
N LEU A 128 -23.78 0.36 -6.03
CA LEU A 128 -22.67 0.08 -5.10
C LEU A 128 -21.39 -0.43 -5.81
N PRO A 129 -21.43 -1.40 -6.75
CA PRO A 129 -20.24 -1.76 -7.54
C PRO A 129 -19.64 -0.58 -8.34
N CYS A 130 -20.46 0.30 -8.90
CA CYS A 130 -19.99 1.48 -9.62
C CYS A 130 -19.42 2.53 -8.67
N LEU A 131 -20.04 2.74 -7.51
CA LEU A 131 -19.57 3.65 -6.47
C LEU A 131 -18.22 3.19 -5.90
N ALA A 132 -18.03 1.88 -5.67
CA ALA A 132 -16.76 1.31 -5.22
C ALA A 132 -15.61 1.62 -6.17
N ILE A 133 -15.82 1.44 -7.48
CA ILE A 133 -14.83 1.81 -8.49
C ILE A 133 -14.67 3.34 -8.56
N ALA A 134 -15.75 4.11 -8.48
CA ALA A 134 -15.68 5.58 -8.49
C ALA A 134 -14.85 6.12 -7.32
N ALA A 135 -15.08 5.64 -6.10
CA ALA A 135 -14.39 6.07 -4.88
C ALA A 135 -12.88 5.80 -4.95
N ILE A 136 -12.48 4.59 -5.32
CA ILE A 136 -11.05 4.22 -5.49
C ILE A 136 -10.38 5.08 -6.58
N HIS A 137 -11.11 5.47 -7.62
CA HIS A 137 -10.60 6.38 -8.65
C HIS A 137 -10.63 7.86 -8.24
N ALA A 138 -11.53 8.26 -7.34
CA ALA A 138 -11.64 9.62 -6.81
C ALA A 138 -10.52 9.94 -5.81
N MET A 139 -10.17 9.00 -4.92
CA MET A 139 -9.01 9.10 -4.01
C MET A 139 -7.65 9.22 -4.73
N ARG A 140 -7.62 9.11 -6.06
CA ARG A 140 -6.42 9.27 -6.91
C ARG A 140 -6.37 10.59 -7.68
N ASN A 141 -7.49 11.31 -7.71
CA ASN A 141 -7.69 12.47 -8.56
C ASN A 141 -7.96 13.67 -7.66
N ASP A 142 -6.99 14.58 -7.57
CA ASP A 142 -6.95 15.63 -6.55
C ASP A 142 -8.17 16.57 -6.60
N GLU A 143 -8.76 16.75 -7.79
CA GLU A 143 -10.02 17.49 -8.01
C GLU A 143 -11.28 16.77 -7.49
N SER A 144 -11.18 15.51 -7.08
CA SER A 144 -12.30 14.67 -6.62
C SER A 144 -12.02 13.95 -5.30
N VAL A 145 -10.95 14.28 -4.57
CA VAL A 145 -10.63 13.62 -3.28
C VAL A 145 -11.78 13.79 -2.29
N THR A 146 -12.38 14.98 -2.19
CA THR A 146 -13.55 15.23 -1.33
C THR A 146 -14.77 14.37 -1.71
N ASP A 147 -15.02 14.16 -3.01
CA ASP A 147 -16.04 13.22 -3.47
C ASP A 147 -15.68 11.77 -3.07
N GLY A 148 -14.40 11.43 -3.17
CA GLY A 148 -13.83 10.14 -2.77
C GLY A 148 -14.05 9.83 -1.28
N GLU A 149 -13.76 10.78 -0.38
CA GLU A 149 -14.02 10.65 1.06
C GLU A 149 -15.49 10.36 1.36
N ILE A 150 -16.40 11.12 0.72
CA ILE A 150 -17.85 10.96 0.87
C ILE A 150 -18.29 9.58 0.35
N TRP A 151 -17.80 9.17 -0.83
CA TRP A 151 -18.15 7.88 -1.42
C TRP A 151 -17.56 6.71 -0.63
N MET A 152 -16.34 6.81 -0.10
CA MET A 152 -15.74 5.81 0.79
C MET A 152 -16.54 5.67 2.09
N THR A 153 -17.01 6.77 2.66
CA THR A 153 -17.91 6.76 3.83
C THR A 153 -19.22 6.03 3.53
N GLN A 154 -19.89 6.37 2.42
CA GLN A 154 -21.13 5.70 1.98
C GLN A 154 -20.93 4.20 1.71
N LEU A 155 -19.79 3.82 1.11
CA LEU A 155 -19.42 2.43 0.87
C LEU A 155 -19.18 1.68 2.17
N TRP A 156 -18.57 2.32 3.18
CA TRP A 156 -18.39 1.71 4.49
C TRP A 156 -19.74 1.53 5.20
N GLU A 157 -20.63 2.51 5.18
CA GLU A 157 -22.00 2.38 5.72
C GLU A 157 -22.74 1.20 5.08
N LYS A 158 -22.75 1.13 3.74
CA LYS A 158 -23.43 0.10 2.95
C LYS A 158 -22.57 -1.15 2.67
N ARG A 159 -21.49 -1.39 3.43
CA ARG A 159 -20.50 -2.45 3.13
C ARG A 159 -21.09 -3.87 3.05
N LYS A 160 -22.16 -4.15 3.81
CA LYS A 160 -22.88 -5.44 3.74
C LYS A 160 -23.59 -5.59 2.39
N GLU A 161 -24.44 -4.63 2.04
CA GLU A 161 -25.16 -4.57 0.75
C GLU A 161 -24.21 -4.63 -0.45
N LEU A 162 -23.02 -4.01 -0.34
CA LEU A 162 -21.99 -4.06 -1.37
C LEU A 162 -21.52 -5.49 -1.61
N PHE A 163 -21.10 -6.21 -0.56
CA PHE A 163 -20.52 -7.55 -0.72
C PHE A 163 -21.57 -8.68 -0.83
N GLU A 164 -22.84 -8.40 -0.53
CA GLU A 164 -23.98 -9.26 -0.88
C GLU A 164 -24.41 -9.10 -2.36
N ASN A 165 -23.93 -8.06 -3.07
CA ASN A 165 -24.27 -7.85 -4.48
C ASN A 165 -23.56 -8.86 -5.39
N TYR A 166 -24.33 -9.65 -6.15
CA TYR A 166 -23.82 -10.62 -7.13
C TYR A 166 -22.71 -10.10 -8.07
N ILE A 167 -22.78 -8.82 -8.49
CA ILE A 167 -21.75 -8.24 -9.36
C ILE A 167 -20.47 -7.95 -8.57
N ALA A 168 -20.57 -7.49 -7.33
CA ALA A 168 -19.39 -7.35 -6.47
C ALA A 168 -18.78 -8.72 -6.15
N ASP A 169 -19.56 -9.69 -5.68
CA ASP A 169 -19.08 -11.06 -5.41
C ASP A 169 -18.36 -11.67 -6.63
N LYS A 170 -19.00 -11.66 -7.80
CA LYS A 170 -18.45 -12.27 -9.01
C LYS A 170 -17.20 -11.56 -9.57
N TYR A 171 -17.14 -10.22 -9.51
CA TYR A 171 -16.08 -9.45 -10.16
C TYR A 171 -14.99 -9.00 -9.19
N PHE A 172 -15.34 -8.57 -7.98
CA PHE A 172 -14.40 -7.99 -7.01
C PHE A 172 -13.55 -9.04 -6.30
N SER A 173 -14.07 -10.27 -6.12
CA SER A 173 -13.30 -11.43 -5.66
C SER A 173 -12.08 -11.75 -6.55
N ARG A 174 -12.04 -11.20 -7.77
CA ARG A 174 -10.92 -11.32 -8.71
C ARG A 174 -10.20 -10.00 -8.99
N MET A 175 -10.63 -8.88 -8.40
CA MET A 175 -9.97 -7.58 -8.51
C MET A 175 -9.03 -7.40 -7.32
N TYR A 176 -7.71 -7.41 -7.52
CA TYR A 176 -6.71 -7.43 -6.43
C TYR A 176 -6.03 -6.09 -6.16
N PRO A 177 -6.68 -5.10 -5.51
CA PRO A 177 -6.04 -3.84 -5.18
C PRO A 177 -4.78 -4.09 -4.36
N GLN A 178 -3.62 -3.83 -4.98
CA GLN A 178 -2.30 -3.86 -4.36
C GLN A 178 -2.11 -2.71 -3.35
N VAL A 179 -3.09 -2.46 -2.49
CA VAL A 179 -3.09 -1.40 -1.46
C VAL A 179 -1.77 -1.46 -0.73
N GLN A 180 -0.94 -0.44 -0.87
CA GLN A 180 0.25 -0.33 -0.04
C GLN A 180 -0.23 0.06 1.36
N LEU A 181 -0.05 -0.83 2.33
CA LEU A 181 -0.52 -0.66 3.71
C LEU A 181 0.55 0.01 4.57
N THR A 182 1.83 -0.26 4.28
CA THR A 182 2.95 0.52 4.80
C THR A 182 4.19 0.31 3.90
N ARG A 183 5.33 0.95 4.17
CA ARG A 183 6.51 0.85 3.27
C ARG A 183 7.05 -0.59 3.21
N GLY A 184 6.97 -1.21 2.04
CA GLY A 184 7.40 -2.61 1.81
C GLY A 184 6.31 -3.66 1.99
N ILE A 185 5.10 -3.28 2.40
CA ILE A 185 3.98 -4.21 2.64
C ILE A 185 2.76 -3.78 1.80
N SER A 186 2.38 -4.63 0.85
CA SER A 186 1.14 -4.48 0.08
C SER A 186 0.11 -5.53 0.48
N SER A 187 -1.16 -5.13 0.48
CA SER A 187 -2.31 -6.01 0.65
C SER A 187 -2.34 -7.09 -0.44
N PRO A 188 -2.44 -8.39 -0.06
CA PRO A 188 -2.65 -9.48 -1.00
C PRO A 188 -4.14 -9.69 -1.32
N TYR A 189 -5.05 -8.88 -0.76
CA TYR A 189 -6.48 -9.17 -0.80
C TYR A 189 -7.12 -8.80 -2.15
N PRO A 190 -8.09 -9.60 -2.62
CA PRO A 190 -9.08 -9.10 -3.57
C PRO A 190 -9.89 -7.98 -2.91
N PHE A 191 -10.61 -7.18 -3.69
CA PHE A 191 -11.42 -6.08 -3.17
C PHE A 191 -12.65 -6.65 -2.44
N ASN A 192 -12.45 -6.92 -1.15
CA ASN A 192 -13.39 -7.54 -0.23
C ASN A 192 -13.60 -6.61 0.99
N LEU A 193 -14.33 -7.08 2.00
CA LEU A 193 -14.61 -6.30 3.22
C LEU A 193 -13.33 -5.84 3.94
N THR A 194 -12.30 -6.68 4.01
CA THR A 194 -11.02 -6.33 4.62
C THR A 194 -10.28 -5.26 3.81
N ALA A 195 -10.24 -5.39 2.48
CA ALA A 195 -9.62 -4.41 1.61
C ALA A 195 -10.35 -3.06 1.65
N LEU A 196 -11.69 -3.05 1.65
CA LEU A 196 -12.49 -1.82 1.81
C LEU A 196 -12.26 -1.17 3.17
N GLY A 197 -12.21 -1.96 4.26
CA GLY A 197 -11.98 -1.44 5.60
C GLY A 197 -10.60 -0.83 5.78
N LEU A 198 -9.55 -1.48 5.26
CA LEU A 198 -8.20 -0.92 5.26
C LEU A 198 -8.14 0.36 4.42
N LEU A 199 -8.73 0.37 3.23
CA LEU A 199 -8.81 1.60 2.41
C LEU A 199 -9.59 2.73 3.11
N TYR A 200 -10.64 2.41 3.87
CA TYR A 200 -11.40 3.40 4.61
C TYR A 200 -10.66 3.89 5.86
N SER A 201 -9.85 3.05 6.52
CA SER A 201 -9.00 3.50 7.63
C SER A 201 -7.91 4.47 7.16
N GLU A 202 -7.32 4.29 5.97
CA GLU A 202 -6.41 5.28 5.39
C GLU A 202 -7.11 6.63 5.19
N VAL A 203 -8.31 6.64 4.58
CA VAL A 203 -9.12 7.86 4.37
C VAL A 203 -9.42 8.57 5.70
N LEU A 204 -9.75 7.81 6.74
CA LEU A 204 -9.98 8.34 8.08
C LEU A 204 -8.69 8.86 8.73
N GLN A 205 -7.54 8.23 8.49
CA GLN A 205 -6.23 8.69 8.98
C GLN A 205 -5.82 10.00 8.31
N GLU A 206 -5.89 10.10 6.97
CA GLU A 206 -5.59 11.30 6.19
C GLU A 206 -6.49 12.49 6.58
N THR A 207 -7.76 12.24 6.88
CA THR A 207 -8.71 13.26 7.37
C THR A 207 -8.61 13.56 8.88
N GLY A 208 -7.59 13.03 9.57
CA GLY A 208 -7.32 13.28 11.00
C GLY A 208 -8.22 12.52 11.97
N LYS A 209 -9.12 11.66 11.48
CA LYS A 209 -10.05 10.81 12.24
C LYS A 209 -9.42 9.49 12.68
N VAL A 210 -8.16 9.52 13.12
CA VAL A 210 -7.33 8.34 13.45
C VAL A 210 -8.00 7.40 14.47
N LYS A 211 -8.82 7.93 15.40
CA LYS A 211 -9.61 7.11 16.33
C LYS A 211 -10.71 6.29 15.64
N GLU A 212 -11.40 6.87 14.66
CA GLU A 212 -12.40 6.16 13.85
C GLU A 212 -11.71 5.12 12.97
N ALA A 213 -10.55 5.44 12.39
CA ALA A 213 -9.72 4.50 11.64
C ALA A 213 -9.37 3.25 12.47
N LYS A 214 -8.93 3.43 13.73
CA LYS A 214 -8.63 2.32 14.65
C LYS A 214 -9.84 1.42 14.90
N GLU A 215 -11.03 1.99 15.12
CA GLU A 215 -12.25 1.19 15.33
C GLU A 215 -12.72 0.48 14.05
N VAL A 216 -12.49 1.08 12.88
CA VAL A 216 -12.69 0.42 11.57
C VAL A 216 -11.82 -0.82 11.47
N VAL A 217 -10.50 -0.72 11.69
CA VAL A 217 -9.58 -1.87 11.54
C VAL A 217 -9.83 -2.93 12.63
N LYS A 218 -10.17 -2.54 13.87
CA LYS A 218 -10.59 -3.47 14.93
C LYS A 218 -11.85 -4.26 14.59
N SER A 219 -12.71 -3.74 13.71
CA SER A 219 -13.92 -4.44 13.26
C SER A 219 -13.68 -5.47 12.15
N LEU A 220 -12.47 -5.54 11.59
CA LEU A 220 -12.09 -6.48 10.53
C LEU A 220 -11.62 -7.82 11.11
N THR A 221 -11.66 -8.86 10.28
CA THR A 221 -11.02 -10.15 10.58
C THR A 221 -9.53 -9.95 10.88
N PRO A 222 -9.02 -10.39 12.04
CA PRO A 222 -7.60 -10.25 12.38
C PRO A 222 -6.68 -10.99 11.40
N THR A 223 -5.71 -10.27 10.83
CA THR A 223 -4.65 -10.82 9.98
C THR A 223 -3.33 -10.07 10.26
N PRO A 224 -2.17 -10.55 9.76
CA PRO A 224 -0.91 -9.80 9.89
C PRO A 224 -0.98 -8.38 9.29
N PHE A 225 -1.84 -8.18 8.28
CA PHE A 225 -2.01 -6.89 7.61
C PHE A 225 -2.90 -5.93 8.40
N THR A 226 -3.97 -6.42 9.04
CA THR A 226 -4.76 -5.57 9.97
C THR A 226 -3.97 -5.28 11.25
N ALA A 227 -3.12 -6.21 11.72
CA ALA A 227 -2.21 -5.97 12.84
C ALA A 227 -1.19 -4.86 12.54
N ILE A 228 -0.63 -4.83 11.32
CA ILE A 228 0.27 -3.77 10.85
C ILE A 228 -0.43 -2.40 10.85
N SER A 229 -1.64 -2.32 10.27
CA SER A 229 -2.43 -1.08 10.26
C SER A 229 -2.81 -0.62 11.68
N LEU A 230 -3.19 -1.55 12.57
CA LEU A 230 -3.43 -1.23 13.99
C LEU A 230 -2.18 -0.74 14.72
N ALA A 231 -1.00 -1.30 14.44
CA ALA A 231 0.25 -0.85 15.03
C ALA A 231 0.57 0.59 14.59
N GLU A 232 0.43 0.91 13.31
CA GLU A 232 0.63 2.26 12.75
C GLU A 232 -0.35 3.27 13.35
N LEU A 233 -1.65 2.96 13.37
CA LEU A 233 -2.69 3.81 14.00
C LEU A 233 -2.47 4.01 15.51
N ASN A 234 -1.92 3.01 16.20
CA ASN A 234 -1.55 3.15 17.61
C ASN A 234 -0.30 4.03 17.83
N ILE A 235 0.67 4.05 16.91
CA ILE A 235 1.77 5.02 16.94
C ILE A 235 1.23 6.45 16.83
N ASP A 236 0.34 6.72 15.87
CA ASP A 236 -0.26 8.05 15.66
C ASP A 236 -1.07 8.53 16.86
N LEU A 237 -1.83 7.63 17.49
CA LEU A 237 -2.60 7.90 18.72
C LEU A 237 -1.72 7.97 19.98
N LYS A 238 -0.41 7.74 19.86
CA LYS A 238 0.59 7.67 20.95
C LYS A 238 0.32 6.55 21.97
N LEU A 239 -0.35 5.48 21.53
CA LEU A 239 -0.70 4.30 22.29
C LEU A 239 0.43 3.25 22.20
N TYR A 240 1.64 3.69 22.58
CA TYR A 240 2.87 2.93 22.38
C TYR A 240 2.89 1.58 23.14
N ASP A 241 2.31 1.55 24.35
CA ASP A 241 2.22 0.32 25.15
C ASP A 241 1.34 -0.76 24.49
N GLU A 242 0.29 -0.34 23.76
CA GLU A 242 -0.52 -1.28 22.96
C GLU A 242 0.28 -1.88 21.81
N VAL A 243 1.14 -1.10 21.14
CA VAL A 243 2.04 -1.61 20.09
C VAL A 243 3.04 -2.59 20.68
N ILE A 244 3.61 -2.28 21.85
CA ILE A 244 4.62 -3.11 22.50
C ILE A 244 4.03 -4.45 22.93
N SER A 245 2.88 -4.47 23.61
CA SER A 245 2.26 -5.73 24.05
C SER A 245 1.70 -6.54 22.87
N ALA A 246 1.06 -5.90 21.89
CA ALA A 246 0.57 -6.61 20.70
C ALA A 246 1.66 -7.24 19.81
N THR A 247 2.94 -6.95 20.08
CA THR A 247 4.08 -7.43 19.30
C THR A 247 5.15 -8.14 20.16
N GLU A 248 4.90 -8.38 21.45
CA GLU A 248 5.98 -8.82 22.35
C GLU A 248 6.51 -10.23 22.05
N ASP A 249 5.59 -11.15 21.76
CA ASP A 249 5.82 -12.56 21.45
C ASP A 249 6.00 -12.87 19.95
N ILE A 250 6.03 -11.85 19.07
CA ILE A 250 6.09 -12.07 17.62
C ILE A 250 7.54 -12.30 17.15
N GLU A 251 7.89 -13.55 16.82
CA GLU A 251 9.18 -13.86 16.19
C GLU A 251 9.30 -13.30 14.77
N VAL A 252 10.52 -12.90 14.38
CA VAL A 252 10.79 -12.36 13.03
C VAL A 252 11.01 -13.52 12.05
N GLU A 253 9.95 -13.92 11.37
CA GLU A 253 9.95 -15.02 10.38
C GLU A 253 9.71 -14.54 8.94
N SER A 254 8.88 -13.52 8.79
CA SER A 254 8.35 -12.98 7.53
C SER A 254 8.38 -11.45 7.51
N ASP A 255 8.20 -10.85 6.33
CA ASP A 255 8.14 -9.39 6.15
C ASP A 255 7.06 -8.72 7.04
N THR A 256 5.91 -9.36 7.24
CA THR A 256 4.84 -8.82 8.09
C THR A 256 5.23 -8.85 9.58
N SER A 257 5.80 -9.95 10.07
CA SER A 257 6.34 -10.02 11.44
C SER A 257 7.52 -9.07 11.67
N GLY A 258 8.38 -8.89 10.66
CA GLY A 258 9.48 -7.93 10.69
C GLY A 258 8.96 -6.48 10.77
N MET A 259 7.90 -6.16 10.03
CA MET A 259 7.25 -4.84 10.10
C MET A 259 6.60 -4.57 11.47
N LEU A 260 5.97 -5.58 12.08
CA LEU A 260 5.43 -5.46 13.44
C LEU A 260 6.54 -5.19 14.48
N GLN A 261 7.68 -5.87 14.39
CA GLN A 261 8.85 -5.55 15.23
C GLN A 261 9.45 -4.16 14.91
N ILE A 262 9.41 -3.69 13.66
CA ILE A 262 9.79 -2.30 13.35
C ILE A 262 8.88 -1.31 14.10
N PHE A 263 7.56 -1.50 14.12
CA PHE A 263 6.65 -0.65 14.89
C PHE A 263 6.90 -0.73 16.40
N ARG A 264 7.23 -1.91 16.95
CA ARG A 264 7.70 -2.06 18.34
C ARG A 264 8.95 -1.22 18.62
N GLY A 265 9.92 -1.24 17.71
CA GLY A 265 11.14 -0.42 17.80
C GLY A 265 10.84 1.08 17.73
N ILE A 266 9.88 1.50 16.89
CA ILE A 266 9.40 2.89 16.82
C ILE A 266 8.73 3.28 18.15
N ALA A 267 7.85 2.44 18.71
CA ALA A 267 7.18 2.67 19.99
C ALA A 267 8.19 2.89 21.14
N PHE A 268 9.17 1.99 21.28
CA PHE A 268 10.26 2.16 22.25
C PHE A 268 11.08 3.43 21.99
N THR A 269 11.35 3.80 20.73
CA THR A 269 12.07 5.03 20.38
C THR A 269 11.31 6.27 20.83
N LEU A 270 9.99 6.32 20.60
CA LEU A 270 9.12 7.45 20.95
C LEU A 270 8.87 7.57 22.47
N GLN A 271 8.99 6.48 23.22
CA GLN A 271 9.01 6.49 24.69
C GLN A 271 10.39 6.81 25.30
N GLY A 272 11.45 6.93 24.50
CA GLY A 272 12.82 7.18 24.97
C GLY A 272 13.59 5.93 25.40
N PHE A 273 13.03 4.73 25.26
CA PHE A 273 13.67 3.44 25.54
C PHE A 273 14.62 3.02 24.40
N HIS A 274 15.57 3.89 24.07
CA HIS A 274 16.38 3.79 22.86
C HIS A 274 17.24 2.52 22.76
N ASP A 275 17.80 2.01 23.87
CA ASP A 275 18.58 0.77 23.82
C ASP A 275 17.69 -0.45 23.52
N ALA A 276 16.47 -0.49 24.05
CA ALA A 276 15.48 -1.53 23.70
C ALA A 276 15.07 -1.45 22.22
N ALA A 277 14.83 -0.23 21.71
CA ALA A 277 14.56 -0.02 20.29
C ALA A 277 15.70 -0.51 19.40
N VAL A 278 16.96 -0.21 19.75
CA VAL A 278 18.15 -0.66 19.01
C VAL A 278 18.25 -2.18 18.97
N GLU A 279 17.96 -2.88 20.07
CA GLU A 279 17.94 -4.35 20.09
C GLU A 279 16.81 -4.92 19.21
N VAL A 280 15.59 -4.37 19.26
CA VAL A 280 14.49 -4.77 18.38
C VAL A 280 14.85 -4.58 16.91
N PHE A 281 15.40 -3.43 16.52
CA PHE A 281 15.84 -3.23 15.13
C PHE A 281 17.00 -4.16 14.72
N LYS A 282 17.87 -4.57 15.65
CA LYS A 282 18.94 -5.55 15.38
C LYS A 282 18.38 -6.93 15.03
N THR A 283 17.31 -7.41 15.66
CA THR A 283 16.73 -8.73 15.34
C THR A 283 16.18 -8.75 13.91
N VAL A 284 15.45 -7.69 13.51
CA VAL A 284 14.92 -7.53 12.15
C VAL A 284 16.07 -7.48 11.12
N ILE A 285 17.08 -6.64 11.35
CA ILE A 285 18.22 -6.47 10.41
C ILE A 285 19.09 -7.72 10.30
N ALA A 286 19.13 -8.58 11.32
CA ALA A 286 19.84 -9.86 11.28
C ALA A 286 19.15 -10.89 10.34
N LYS A 287 17.83 -10.80 10.15
CA LYS A 287 17.05 -11.73 9.34
C LYS A 287 17.19 -11.43 7.84
N ARG A 288 18.32 -11.84 7.24
CA ARG A 288 18.65 -11.63 5.82
C ARG A 288 17.68 -12.24 4.79
N SER A 289 16.67 -13.00 5.22
CA SER A 289 15.62 -13.54 4.36
C SER A 289 14.45 -12.58 4.13
N LEU A 290 14.37 -11.49 4.89
CA LEU A 290 13.37 -10.42 4.68
C LEU A 290 13.66 -9.64 3.40
N SER A 291 12.64 -8.96 2.87
CA SER A 291 12.79 -8.07 1.71
C SER A 291 13.70 -6.87 1.97
N GLU A 292 14.24 -6.32 0.88
CA GLU A 292 15.12 -5.14 0.95
C GLU A 292 14.35 -3.94 1.49
N GLU A 293 13.06 -3.81 1.20
CA GLU A 293 12.17 -2.77 1.72
C GLU A 293 12.04 -2.83 3.25
N VAL A 294 11.79 -4.01 3.84
CA VAL A 294 11.68 -4.18 5.30
C VAL A 294 13.03 -3.96 5.98
N LEU A 295 14.12 -4.50 5.42
CA LEU A 295 15.48 -4.31 5.94
C LEU A 295 15.92 -2.83 5.88
N ASN A 296 15.62 -2.14 4.79
CA ASN A 296 15.94 -0.72 4.62
C ASN A 296 15.08 0.16 5.54
N ARG A 297 13.80 -0.18 5.76
CA ARG A 297 12.96 0.50 6.78
C ARG A 297 13.54 0.33 8.18
N ALA A 298 13.93 -0.90 8.58
CA ALA A 298 14.56 -1.12 9.89
C ALA A 298 15.87 -0.33 10.07
N LEU A 299 16.68 -0.20 9.00
CA LEU A 299 17.89 0.63 9.01
C LEU A 299 17.58 2.12 9.19
N VAL A 300 16.56 2.65 8.49
CA VAL A 300 16.12 4.05 8.63
C VAL A 300 15.59 4.34 10.04
N GLU A 301 14.73 3.49 10.59
CA GLU A 301 14.16 3.72 11.92
C GLU A 301 15.22 3.57 13.03
N ARG A 302 16.19 2.63 12.89
CA ARG A 302 17.34 2.59 13.81
C ARG A 302 18.26 3.79 13.65
N ALA A 303 18.44 4.33 12.44
CA ALA A 303 19.20 5.56 12.23
C ALA A 303 18.55 6.76 12.93
N LYS A 304 17.22 6.91 12.85
CA LYS A 304 16.46 7.92 13.62
C LYS A 304 16.61 7.71 15.13
N CYS A 305 16.54 6.47 15.61
CA CYS A 305 16.78 6.17 17.03
C CYS A 305 18.21 6.57 17.45
N TYR A 306 19.23 6.27 16.63
CA TYR A 306 20.60 6.74 16.91
C TYR A 306 20.72 8.27 16.86
N GLN A 307 20.00 8.96 15.98
CA GLN A 307 19.96 10.42 15.96
C GLN A 307 19.34 10.99 17.25
N ALA A 308 18.24 10.42 17.74
CA ALA A 308 17.63 10.79 19.02
C ALA A 308 18.58 10.59 20.21
N MET A 309 19.45 9.58 20.15
CA MET A 309 20.53 9.35 21.13
C MET A 309 21.78 10.24 20.91
N GLY A 310 21.79 11.16 19.94
CA GLY A 310 22.98 11.94 19.55
C GLY A 310 24.11 11.14 18.86
N LYS A 311 23.88 9.86 18.54
CA LYS A 311 24.85 8.91 17.98
C LYS A 311 24.98 9.03 16.44
N LYS A 312 25.19 10.25 15.94
CA LYS A 312 25.17 10.65 14.50
C LYS A 312 25.97 9.71 13.59
N ALA A 313 27.20 9.34 13.97
CA ALA A 313 28.05 8.46 13.16
C ALA A 313 27.45 7.05 12.95
N MET A 314 26.66 6.54 13.90
CA MET A 314 25.98 5.26 13.75
C MET A 314 24.69 5.38 12.93
N ALA A 315 24.00 6.52 13.02
CA ALA A 315 22.88 6.83 12.14
C ALA A 315 23.32 6.91 10.67
N ILE A 316 24.35 7.70 10.36
CA ILE A 316 24.93 7.80 9.00
C ILE A 316 25.37 6.43 8.50
N LYS A 317 26.09 5.64 9.32
CA LYS A 317 26.53 4.29 8.96
C LYS A 317 25.39 3.32 8.63
N ASP A 318 24.19 3.48 9.20
CA ASP A 318 23.03 2.67 8.84
C ASP A 318 22.37 3.13 7.53
N LEU A 319 22.38 4.44 7.25
CA LEU A 319 21.90 5.02 6.00
C LEU A 319 22.84 4.71 4.81
N GLU A 320 24.15 4.77 5.03
CA GLU A 320 25.17 4.39 4.02
C GLU A 320 25.07 2.91 3.60
N LYS A 321 24.61 2.01 4.48
CA LYS A 321 24.36 0.59 4.10
C LYS A 321 23.25 0.44 3.06
N ILE A 322 22.31 1.39 3.02
CA ILE A 322 21.25 1.41 2.01
C ILE A 322 21.87 1.86 0.67
N LEU A 323 22.61 2.97 0.67
CA LEU A 323 23.32 3.48 -0.52
C LEU A 323 24.34 2.49 -1.09
N ALA A 324 25.00 1.70 -0.25
CA ALA A 324 25.96 0.68 -0.67
C ALA A 324 25.31 -0.51 -1.40
N ARG A 325 23.99 -0.72 -1.24
CA ARG A 325 23.22 -1.74 -1.96
C ARG A 325 22.61 -1.16 -3.24
N GLU A 326 22.10 0.06 -3.14
CA GLU A 326 21.41 0.75 -4.22
C GLU A 326 21.92 2.19 -4.33
N GLY A 327 22.75 2.45 -5.34
CA GLY A 327 23.61 3.65 -5.40
C GLY A 327 22.92 5.00 -5.57
N ASP A 328 21.59 5.05 -5.72
CA ASP A 328 20.87 6.30 -5.88
C ASP A 328 19.53 6.36 -5.14
N TYR A 329 19.61 6.82 -3.89
CA TYR A 329 18.45 7.20 -3.07
C TYR A 329 18.59 8.65 -2.60
N PRO A 330 17.97 9.62 -3.31
CA PRO A 330 17.98 11.04 -2.92
C PRO A 330 17.54 11.28 -1.46
N GLU A 331 16.45 10.65 -0.99
CA GLU A 331 15.97 10.76 0.41
C GLU A 331 17.03 10.36 1.43
N ILE A 332 17.81 9.31 1.13
CA ILE A 332 18.80 8.79 2.06
C ILE A 332 20.02 9.73 2.09
N LYS A 333 20.35 10.35 0.95
CA LYS A 333 21.36 11.43 0.88
C LYS A 333 20.89 12.69 1.64
N GLU A 334 19.61 13.05 1.52
CA GLU A 334 18.98 14.15 2.28
C GLU A 334 19.00 13.88 3.78
N LEU A 335 18.54 12.70 4.22
CA LEU A 335 18.51 12.31 5.64
C LEU A 335 19.93 12.23 6.24
N ILE A 336 20.94 11.76 5.49
CA ILE A 336 22.36 11.86 5.90
C ILE A 336 22.77 13.33 6.09
N SER A 337 22.36 14.23 5.20
CA SER A 337 22.65 15.67 5.31
C SER A 337 21.97 16.30 6.54
N GLU A 338 20.75 15.90 6.88
CA GLU A 338 20.02 16.37 8.07
C GLU A 338 20.67 15.88 9.36
N VAL A 339 20.98 14.58 9.46
CA VAL A 339 21.70 13.97 10.59
C VAL A 339 23.07 14.61 10.82
N GLY A 340 23.71 15.12 9.76
CA GLY A 340 24.98 15.85 9.84
C GLY A 340 24.86 17.31 10.30
N LYS A 341 23.67 17.92 10.26
CA LYS A 341 23.41 19.32 10.65
C LYS A 341 22.96 19.46 12.11
N THR A 342 22.08 18.57 12.56
CA THR A 342 21.79 18.35 14.00
C THR A 342 23.03 17.84 14.69
#